data_AF-A0A2G6QXD4-F1
#
_entry.id   AF-A0A2G6QXD4-F1
#
_cell.length_a   1.000
_cell.length_b   1.000
_cell.length_c   1.000
_cell.angle_alpha   90.00
_cell.angle_beta   90.00
_cell.angle_gamma   90.00
#
_symmetry.space_group_name_H-M   'P 1'
#
loop_
_entity.id
_entity.type
_entity.pdbx_description
1 polymer ?
#
loop_
_entity_poly.entity_id
_entity_poly.type
_entity_poly.pdbx_seq_one_letter_code
_entity_poly.pdbx_strand_id
1 'polypeptide(L)' 'MGIGPWEIAAIVIVALLLFGGSRLAGLGKGVGRSIREFKEEVKGVEADKKDEIVDAHIVKTETDNSDK' A
#
# COMPACT_ATOMS: atom_id res chain seq x y z
N MET A 1 29.74 7.19 -14.58
CA MET A 1 30.17 6.88 -13.20
C MET A 1 29.07 7.36 -12.28
N GLY A 2 28.07 6.53 -12.01
CA GLY A 2 26.98 6.85 -11.10
C GLY A 2 27.37 6.50 -9.67
N ILE A 3 26.74 7.13 -8.69
CA ILE A 3 26.94 6.83 -7.27
C ILE A 3 26.57 5.36 -7.05
N GLY A 4 27.56 4.54 -6.71
CA GLY A 4 27.38 3.13 -6.44
C GLY A 4 26.71 2.87 -5.09
N PRO A 5 26.21 1.65 -4.86
CA PRO A 5 25.69 1.24 -3.56
C PRO A 5 26.69 1.48 -2.41
N TRP A 6 27.99 1.42 -2.72
CA TRP A 6 29.06 1.64 -1.75
C TRP A 6 29.16 3.09 -1.30
N GLU A 7 29.09 4.06 -2.22
CA GLU A 7 29.09 5.48 -1.86
C GLU A 7 27.83 5.87 -1.08
N ILE A 8 26.66 5.30 -1.44
CA ILE A 8 25.41 5.53 -0.69
C ILE A 8 25.55 5.01 0.74
N ALA A 9 26.11 3.81 0.93
CA ALA A 9 26.33 3.25 2.27
C ALA A 9 27.25 4.14 3.12
N ALA A 10 28.34 4.67 2.53
CA ALA A 10 29.25 5.58 3.22
C ALA A 10 28.54 6.88 3.66
N ILE A 11 27.71 7.47 2.80
CA ILE A 11 26.92 8.67 3.13
C ILE A 11 25.94 8.39 4.26
N VAL A 12 25.25 7.24 4.22
CA VAL A 12 24.31 6.83 5.27
C VAL A 12 25.04 6.66 6.61
N ILE A 13 26.24 6.07 6.63
CA ILE A 13 27.04 5.93 7.85
C ILE A 13 27.40 7.31 8.42
N VAL A 14 27.87 8.25 7.58
CA VAL A 14 28.19 9.61 8.03
C VAL A 14 26.94 10.32 8.56
N ALA A 15 25.80 10.20 7.86
CA ALA A 15 24.54 10.77 8.32
C ALA A 15 24.09 10.16 9.66
N LEU A 16 24.25 8.86 9.86
CA LEU A 16 23.94 8.19 11.13
C LEU A 16 24.86 8.65 12.27
N LEU A 17 26.12 8.98 12.00
CA LEU A 17 27.02 9.55 13.02
C LEU A 17 26.62 10.99 13.40
N LEU A 18 26.20 11.80 12.43
CA LEU A 18 25.79 13.20 12.67
C LEU A 18 24.42 13.31 13.35
N PHE A 19 23.43 12.57 12.85
CA PHE A 19 22.06 12.65 13.32
C PHE A 19 21.75 11.63 14.43
N GLY A 20 22.53 10.56 14.54
CA GLY A 20 22.25 9.42 15.41
C GLY A 20 21.14 8.52 14.87
N GLY A 21 21.23 7.22 15.16
CA GLY A 21 20.19 6.26 14.77
C GLY A 21 18.81 6.57 15.35
N SER A 22 18.75 7.18 16.55
CA SER A 22 17.49 7.49 17.23
C SER A 22 16.67 8.59 16.54
N ARG A 23 17.31 9.63 15.97
CA ARG A 23 16.59 10.70 15.26
C ARG A 23 16.04 10.20 13.94
N LEU A 24 16.85 9.46 13.18
CA LEU A 24 16.41 8.90 11.90
C LEU A 24 15.32 7.83 12.08
N ALA A 25 15.43 6.99 13.12
CA ALA A 25 14.39 6.03 13.49
C ALA A 25 13.11 6.71 13.96
N GLY A 26 13.21 7.83 14.71
CA GLY A 26 12.05 8.63 15.13
C GLY A 26 11.28 9.20 13.93
N LEU A 27 11.99 9.81 12.98
CA LEU A 27 11.41 10.34 11.74
C LEU A 27 10.82 9.22 10.87
N GLY A 28 11.54 8.11 10.70
CA GLY A 28 11.07 6.96 9.92
C GLY A 28 9.81 6.32 10.51
N LYS A 29 9.70 6.22 11.84
CA LYS A 29 8.48 5.75 12.51
C LYS A 29 7.28 6.67 12.26
N GLY A 30 7.49 7.98 12.29
CA GLY A 30 6.45 8.97 11.99
C GLY A 30 5.97 8.88 10.55
N VAL A 31 6.90 8.96 9.59
CA VAL A 31 6.60 8.87 8.16
C VAL A 31 5.97 7.52 7.80
N GLY A 32 6.48 6.41 8.35
CA GLY A 32 5.94 5.08 8.10
C GLY A 32 4.50 4.90 8.59
N ARG A 33 4.15 5.53 9.72
CA ARG A 33 2.77 5.56 10.21
C ARG A 33 1.88 6.35 9.27
N SER A 34 2.28 7.55 8.86
CA SER A 34 1.51 8.40 7.94
C SER A 34 1.28 7.72 6.58
N ILE A 35 2.30 7.07 6.02
CA ILE A 35 2.17 6.31 4.76
C ILE A 35 1.21 5.12 4.92
N ARG A 36 1.25 4.44 6.08
CA ARG A 36 0.37 3.32 6.37
C ARG A 36 -1.09 3.77 6.46
N GLU A 37 -1.38 4.80 7.25
CA GLU A 37 -2.72 5.39 7.42
C GLU A 37 -3.25 5.86 6.06
N PHE A 38 -2.43 6.60 5.29
CA PHE A 38 -2.78 7.02 3.93
C PHE A 38 -3.13 5.84 3.02
N LYS A 39 -2.36 4.74 3.09
CA LYS A 39 -2.62 3.53 2.29
C LYS A 39 -3.90 2.80 2.72
N GLU A 40 -4.22 2.80 4.01
CA GLU A 40 -5.45 2.20 4.54
C GLU A 40 -6.68 3.00 4.11
N GLU A 41 -6.62 4.33 4.18
CA GLU A 41 -7.68 5.23 3.71
C GLU A 41 -7.91 5.13 2.20
N VAL A 42 -6.84 5.17 1.40
CA VAL A 42 -6.92 5.04 -0.07
C VAL A 42 -7.49 3.68 -0.46
N LYS A 43 -7.14 2.60 0.25
CA LYS A 43 -7.72 1.27 0.02
C LYS A 43 -9.21 1.20 0.37
N GLY A 44 -9.66 1.86 1.43
CA GLY A 44 -11.08 1.95 1.77
C GLY A 44 -11.87 2.63 0.66
N VAL A 45 -11.35 3.74 0.13
CA VAL A 45 -11.96 4.47 -1.00
C VAL A 45 -11.96 3.65 -2.30
N GLU A 46 -10.94 2.83 -2.55
CA GLU A 46 -10.93 1.92 -3.71
C GLU A 46 -11.85 0.70 -3.54
N ALA A 47 -12.07 0.23 -2.31
CA ALA A 47 -13.00 -0.86 -2.03
C ALA A 47 -14.45 -0.41 -2.25
N ASP A 48 -14.84 0.78 -1.74
CA ASP A 48 -16.17 1.37 -1.98
C ASP A 48 -16.46 1.58 -3.48
N LYS A 49 -15.44 1.82 -4.32
CA LYS A 49 -15.61 1.91 -5.79
C LYS A 49 -15.74 0.55 -6.49
N LYS A 50 -15.34 -0.54 -5.85
CA LYS A 50 -15.43 -1.91 -6.40
C LYS A 50 -16.71 -2.64 -6.00
N ASP A 51 -17.36 -2.20 -4.93
CA ASP A 51 -18.65 -2.74 -4.48
C ASP A 51 -19.85 -2.16 -5.26
N GLU A 52 -19.67 -1.13 -6.09
CA GLU A 52 -20.71 -0.58 -7.00
C GLU A 52 -20.79 -1.32 -8.37
N ILE A 53 -19.96 -2.35 -8.59
CA ILE A 53 -19.98 -3.22 -9.78
C ILE A 53 -20.01 -4.70 -9.38
N VAL A 54 -20.89 -5.08 -8.45
CA VAL A 54 -21.27 -6.49 -8.24
C VAL A 54 -22.77 -6.62 -7.98
N ASP A 55 -23.60 -6.09 -8.89
CA ASP A 55 -25.03 -6.46 -8.95
C ASP A 55 -25.58 -6.47 -10.38
N ALA A 56 -24.75 -6.89 -11.34
CA ALA A 56 -25.19 -7.20 -12.69
C ALA A 56 -24.77 -8.63 -13.07
N HIS A 57 -25.79 -9.47 -13.29
CA HIS A 57 -25.72 -10.85 -13.82
C HIS A 57 -25.24 -11.96 -12.86
N ILE A 58 -26.18 -12.65 -12.20
CA ILE A 58 -26.72 -13.94 -12.69
C ILE A 58 -28.19 -14.02 -12.26
N VAL A 59 -29.11 -13.56 -13.12
CA VAL A 59 -30.47 -14.11 -13.11
C VAL A 59 -30.32 -15.53 -13.64
N LYS A 60 -30.30 -16.50 -12.72
CA LYS A 60 -30.53 -17.89 -13.06
C LYS A 60 -31.96 -17.96 -13.56
N THR A 61 -32.13 -17.87 -14.88
CA THR A 61 -33.31 -18.43 -15.54
C THR A 61 -33.26 -19.93 -15.26
N GLU A 62 -33.93 -20.33 -14.19
CA GLU A 62 -34.56 -21.63 -14.09
C GLU A 62 -35.52 -21.74 -15.28
N THR A 63 -35.01 -22.31 -16.39
CA THR A 63 -35.85 -23.04 -17.31
C THR A 63 -36.29 -24.30 -16.55
N ASP A 64 -37.38 -24.15 -15.83
CA ASP A 64 -38.33 -25.22 -15.61
C ASP A 64 -38.65 -25.85 -16.96
N ASN A 65 -38.19 -27.09 -17.15
CA ASN A 65 -38.82 -28.01 -18.08
C ASN A 65 -38.94 -29.36 -17.37
N SER A 66 -39.84 -29.39 -16.38
CA SER A 66 -40.70 -30.56 -16.23
C SER A 66 -41.90 -30.34 -17.13
N ASP A 67 -41.97 -31.03 -18.28
CA ASP A 67 -43.13 -31.85 -18.62
C ASP A 67 -42.90 -32.67 -19.90
N LYS A 68 -42.92 -33.98 -19.70
CA LYS A 68 -43.21 -35.09 -20.64
C LYS A 68 -42.10 -35.72 -21.48
#